data_AF-A0A2V8Q8F5-F1
#
_entry.id   AF-A0A2V8Q8F5-F1
#
_cell.length_a   1.000
_cell.length_b   1.000
_cell.length_c   1.000
_cell.angle_alpha   90.00
_cell.angle_beta   90.00
_cell.angle_gamma   90.00
#
_symmetry.space_group_name_H-M   'P 1'
#
loop_
_entity.id
_entity.type
_entity.pdbx_description
1 polymer ?
#
loop_
_entity_poly.entity_id
_entity_poly.type
_entity_poly.pdbx_seq_one_letter_code
_entity_poly.pdbx_strand_id
1 'polypeptide(L)'
;EQYLRIFCDYQQNNWHELLPLAEFAYNNAKHTSTQISPFFANYGRHPRFSVRVTELDRTPSNPSAEDLVDTLKVIHESLRQQLTSAQDKYK
;
A
#
# COMPACT_ATOMS: atom_id res chain seq x y z
N GLU A 1 6.14 14.87 -15.08
CA GLU A 1 5.20 13.75 -15.32
C GLU A 1 5.34 12.60 -14.32
N GLN A 2 6.56 12.21 -13.91
CA GLN A 2 6.79 11.11 -12.95
C GLN A 2 6.02 11.22 -11.63
N TYR A 3 5.92 12.45 -11.07
CA TYR A 3 5.30 12.70 -9.77
C TYR A 3 3.78 12.52 -9.76
N LEU A 4 3.10 12.70 -10.89
CA LEU A 4 1.64 12.47 -10.95
C LEU A 4 1.32 10.99 -11.18
N ARG A 5 2.21 10.25 -11.85
CA ARG A 5 2.02 8.82 -12.13
C ARG A 5 1.98 7.94 -10.87
N ILE A 6 2.63 8.36 -9.79
CA ILE A 6 2.58 7.66 -8.48
C ILE A 6 1.26 7.88 -7.73
N PHE A 7 0.50 8.93 -8.07
CA PHE A 7 -0.82 9.18 -7.47
C PHE A 7 -1.97 8.66 -8.33
N CYS A 8 -1.76 8.30 -9.60
CA CYS A 8 -2.82 7.72 -10.42
C CYS A 8 -2.96 6.21 -10.17
N ASP A 9 -4.16 5.75 -9.81
CA ASP A 9 -4.50 4.33 -9.73
C ASP A 9 -4.42 3.65 -11.12
N TYR A 10 -4.36 2.31 -11.17
CA TYR A 10 -4.27 1.50 -12.39
C TYR A 10 -5.33 1.87 -13.45
N GLN A 11 -6.50 2.36 -13.01
CA GLN A 11 -7.61 2.77 -13.86
C GLN A 11 -7.58 4.24 -14.35
N GLN A 12 -6.64 5.07 -13.88
CA GLN A 12 -6.35 6.45 -14.34
C GLN A 12 -7.51 7.47 -14.35
N ASN A 13 -8.60 7.21 -13.66
CA ASN A 13 -9.87 7.94 -13.74
C ASN A 13 -10.10 8.94 -12.58
N ASN A 14 -9.35 8.84 -11.49
CA ASN A 14 -9.47 9.69 -10.30
C ASN A 14 -8.34 10.74 -10.14
N TRP A 15 -7.51 10.94 -11.16
CA TRP A 15 -6.35 11.84 -11.10
C TRP A 15 -6.71 13.28 -10.67
N HIS A 16 -7.88 13.78 -11.09
CA HIS A 16 -8.37 15.11 -10.79
C HIS A 16 -8.73 15.30 -9.30
N GLU A 17 -9.20 14.26 -8.63
CA GLU A 17 -9.51 14.26 -7.19
C GLU A 17 -8.22 14.23 -6.35
N LEU A 18 -7.14 13.68 -6.92
CA LEU A 18 -5.85 13.53 -6.25
C LEU A 18 -4.90 14.71 -6.49
N LEU A 19 -5.21 15.59 -7.44
CA LEU A 19 -4.43 16.80 -7.73
C LEU A 19 -4.20 17.68 -6.50
N PRO A 20 -5.22 18.04 -5.68
CA PRO A 20 -5.00 18.90 -4.53
C PRO A 20 -4.05 18.26 -3.50
N LEU A 21 -4.12 16.93 -3.34
CA LEU A 21 -3.25 16.19 -2.44
C LEU A 21 -1.82 16.12 -2.96
N ALA A 22 -1.64 15.87 -4.26
CA ALA A 22 -0.33 15.84 -4.90
C ALA A 22 0.34 17.23 -4.84
N GLU A 23 -0.41 18.30 -5.13
CA GLU A 23 0.10 19.68 -5.01
C GLU A 23 0.51 19.99 -3.57
N PHE A 24 -0.31 19.62 -2.59
CA PHE A 24 0.00 19.82 -1.18
C PHE A 24 1.26 19.06 -0.75
N ALA A 25 1.39 17.78 -1.15
CA ALA A 25 2.55 16.96 -0.84
C ALA A 25 3.82 17.51 -1.50
N TYR A 26 3.74 17.94 -2.76
CA TYR A 26 4.86 18.54 -3.48
C TYR A 26 5.34 19.84 -2.84
N ASN A 27 4.41 20.73 -2.51
CA ASN A 27 4.72 22.04 -1.93
C ASN A 27 5.30 21.94 -0.51
N ASN A 28 5.01 20.85 0.22
CA ASN A 28 5.51 20.62 1.57
C ASN A 28 6.74 19.71 1.66
N ALA A 29 7.08 18.98 0.59
CA ALA A 29 8.29 18.17 0.55
C ALA A 29 9.54 19.06 0.53
N LYS A 30 10.59 18.65 1.27
CA LYS A 30 11.90 19.32 1.21
C LYS A 30 12.51 19.07 -0.16
N HIS A 31 12.91 20.14 -0.84
CA HIS A 31 13.61 20.04 -2.10
C HIS A 31 15.10 19.83 -1.86
N THR A 32 15.73 18.88 -2.56
CA THR A 32 17.12 18.46 -2.34
C THR A 32 18.14 19.58 -2.54
N SER A 33 17.87 20.52 -3.45
CA SER A 33 18.79 21.63 -3.73
C SER A 33 18.73 22.76 -2.71
N THR A 34 17.58 23.02 -2.10
CA THR A 34 17.37 24.15 -1.17
C THR A 34 17.25 23.71 0.28
N GLN A 35 17.13 22.41 0.55
CA GLN A 35 16.95 21.78 1.86
C GLN A 35 15.71 22.26 2.64
N ILE A 36 14.89 23.11 2.02
CA ILE A 36 13.64 23.67 2.54
C ILE A 36 12.50 23.34 1.59
N SER A 37 11.27 23.29 2.11
CA SER A 37 10.11 23.09 1.25
C SER A 37 9.79 24.36 0.46
N PRO A 38 9.30 24.24 -0.79
CA PRO A 38 8.83 25.39 -1.56
C PRO A 38 7.80 26.25 -0.81
N PHE A 39 6.91 25.62 -0.03
CA PHE A 39 5.95 26.33 0.82
C PHE A 39 6.65 27.20 1.89
N PHE A 40 7.67 26.65 2.55
CA PHE A 40 8.45 27.41 3.53
C PHE A 40 9.24 28.54 2.85
N ALA A 41 9.81 28.29 1.67
CA ALA A 41 10.51 29.29 0.89
C ALA A 41 9.60 30.46 0.48
N ASN A 42 8.33 30.20 0.16
CA ASN A 42 7.39 31.22 -0.28
C ASN A 42 6.67 31.96 0.87
N TYR A 43 6.34 31.26 1.96
CA TYR A 43 5.49 31.81 3.03
C TYR A 43 6.19 31.97 4.39
N GLY A 44 7.44 31.52 4.52
CA GLY A 44 8.23 31.64 5.75
C GLY A 44 7.71 30.83 6.95
N ARG A 45 6.70 29.97 6.75
CA ARG A 45 6.08 29.14 7.79
C ARG A 45 5.72 27.78 7.23
N HIS A 46 5.73 26.74 8.07
CA HIS A 46 5.21 25.42 7.70
C HIS A 46 3.70 25.36 7.96
N PRO A 47 2.90 24.68 7.12
CA PRO A 47 1.48 24.51 7.41
C PRO A 47 1.31 23.62 8.63
N ARG A 48 0.41 24.02 9.53
CA ARG A 48 0.03 23.21 10.69
C ARG A 48 -0.93 22.12 10.21
N PHE A 49 -0.40 20.93 9.96
CA PHE A 49 -1.20 19.77 9.59
C PHE A 49 -1.28 18.80 10.76
N SER A 50 -2.44 18.76 11.43
CA SER A 50 -2.75 17.73 12.41
C SER A 50 -3.63 16.69 11.74
N VAL A 51 -3.02 15.69 11.08
CA VAL A 51 -3.76 14.47 10.73
C VAL A 51 -4.04 13.77 12.04
N ARG A 52 -5.29 13.85 12.51
CA ARG A 52 -5.79 12.78 13.35
C ARG A 52 -5.94 11.60 12.40
N VAL A 53 -4.90 10.78 12.33
CA VAL A 53 -5.08 9.40 11.90
C VAL A 53 -5.94 8.82 13.01
N THR A 54 -7.26 8.94 12.91
CA THR A 54 -8.13 7.95 13.50
C THR A 54 -7.58 6.65 12.95
N GLU A 55 -6.95 5.88 13.83
CA GLU A 55 -6.47 4.53 13.56
C GLU A 55 -7.50 3.92 12.63
N LEU A 56 -7.15 3.80 11.36
CA LEU A 56 -8.05 3.25 10.37
C LEU A 56 -8.20 1.81 10.85
N ASP A 57 -9.31 1.57 11.53
CA ASP A 57 -9.57 0.34 12.24
C ASP A 57 -9.29 -0.81 11.27
N ARG A 58 -8.28 -1.58 11.66
CA ARG A 58 -8.03 -2.96 11.27
C ARG A 58 -7.38 -3.10 9.90
N THR A 59 -6.32 -3.91 9.91
CA THR A 59 -5.89 -4.72 8.78
C THR A 59 -7.10 -5.06 7.91
N PRO A 60 -7.15 -4.64 6.62
CA PRO A 60 -8.26 -5.01 5.77
C PRO A 60 -8.26 -6.55 5.68
N SER A 61 -9.17 -7.18 6.42
CA SER A 61 -9.46 -8.61 6.28
C SER A 61 -10.00 -8.76 4.87
N ASN A 62 -9.15 -9.30 4.00
CA ASN A 62 -9.52 -9.62 2.64
C ASN A 62 -10.04 -11.06 2.66
N PRO A 63 -11.35 -11.28 2.60
CA PRO A 63 -11.92 -12.63 2.70
C PRO A 63 -11.37 -13.56 1.62
N SER A 64 -11.06 -13.04 0.43
CA SER A 64 -10.45 -13.84 -0.64
C SER A 64 -9.02 -14.30 -0.31
N ALA A 65 -8.27 -13.53 0.49
CA ALA A 65 -6.94 -13.93 0.94
C ALA A 65 -7.03 -15.00 2.04
N GLU A 66 -8.03 -14.91 2.91
CA GLU A 66 -8.31 -15.90 3.95
C GLU A 66 -8.75 -17.24 3.33
N ASP A 67 -9.67 -17.21 2.36
CA ASP A 67 -10.13 -18.40 1.60
C ASP A 67 -8.98 -19.10 0.88
N LEU A 68 -8.04 -18.33 0.30
CA LEU A 68 -6.86 -18.88 -0.35
C LEU A 68 -5.94 -19.59 0.65
N VAL A 69 -5.70 -18.98 1.81
CA VAL A 69 -4.89 -19.58 2.87
C VAL A 69 -5.48 -20.90 3.33
N ASP A 70 -6.80 -20.97 3.51
CA ASP A 70 -7.46 -22.21 3.95
C ASP A 70 -7.45 -23.27 2.86
N THR A 71 -7.65 -22.89 1.59
CA THR A 71 -7.50 -23.81 0.45
C THR A 71 -6.09 -24.40 0.40
N LEU A 72 -5.05 -23.58 0.58
CA LEU A 72 -3.66 -24.02 0.56
C LEU A 72 -3.35 -24.99 1.69
N LYS A 73 -3.90 -24.78 2.91
CA LYS A 73 -3.74 -25.72 4.03
C LYS A 73 -4.30 -27.09 3.69
N VAL A 74 -5.51 -27.16 3.12
CA VAL A 74 -6.15 -28.43 2.73
C VAL A 74 -5.31 -29.16 1.69
N ILE A 75 -4.81 -28.44 0.67
CA ILE A 75 -3.94 -29.03 -0.35
C ILE A 75 -2.66 -29.58 0.28
N HIS A 76 -2.03 -28.82 1.18
CA HIS A 76 -0.82 -29.25 1.87
C HIS A 76 -1.02 -30.53 2.70
N GLU A 77 -2.15 -30.61 3.43
CA GLU A 77 -2.52 -31.80 4.22
C GLU A 77 -2.67 -33.03 3.31
N SER A 78 -3.43 -32.88 2.22
CA SER A 78 -3.66 -33.96 1.25
C SER A 78 -2.35 -34.45 0.63
N LEU A 79 -1.49 -33.53 0.19
CA LEU A 79 -0.20 -33.87 -0.42
C LEU A 79 0.71 -34.61 0.57
N ARG A 80 0.71 -34.19 1.83
CA ARG A 80 1.50 -34.83 2.89
C ARG A 80 1.02 -36.27 3.11
N GLN A 81 -0.28 -36.50 3.18
CA GLN A 81 -0.86 -37.84 3.33
C GLN A 81 -0.57 -38.74 2.13
N GLN A 82 -0.67 -38.20 0.91
CA GLN A 82 -0.35 -38.93 -0.32
C GLN A 82 1.13 -39.31 -0.39
N LEU A 83 2.03 -38.40 -0.01
CA LEU A 83 3.47 -38.66 0.06
C LEU A 83 3.81 -39.77 1.06
N THR A 84 3.26 -39.72 2.27
CA THR A 84 3.45 -40.78 3.28
C THR A 84 2.92 -42.12 2.77
N SER A 85 1.70 -42.14 2.22
CA SER A 85 1.09 -43.36 1.68
C SER A 85 1.88 -43.94 0.49
N ALA A 86 2.48 -43.08 -0.34
CA ALA A 86 3.36 -43.52 -1.43
C ALA A 86 4.67 -44.09 -0.88
N GLN A 87 5.30 -43.43 0.10
CA GLN A 87 6.52 -43.92 0.74
C GLN A 87 6.32 -45.29 1.42
N ASP A 88 5.18 -45.50 2.07
CA ASP A 88 4.87 -46.79 2.72
C ASP A 88 4.56 -47.91 1.71
N LYS A 89 4.07 -47.58 0.50
CA LYS A 89 3.85 -48.55 -0.58
C LYS A 89 5.14 -49.02 -1.27
N TYR A 90 6.22 -48.25 -1.17
CA TYR A 90 7.53 -48.57 -1.76
C TYR A 90 8.53 -49.13 -0.73
N LYS A 91 8.09 -49.39 0.51
CA LYS A 91 8.80 -50.21 1.50
C LYS A 91 8.35 -51.66 1.42
#